data_AF-A0A7C6ZMR0-F1
#
_entry.id   AF-A0A7C6ZMR0-F1
#
_cell.length_a   1.000
_cell.length_b   1.000
_cell.length_c   1.000
_cell.angle_alpha   90.00
_cell.angle_beta   90.00
_cell.angle_gamma   90.00
#
_symmetry.space_group_name_H-M   'P 1'
#
loop_
_entity.id
_entity.type
_entity.pdbx_description
1 polymer ?
#
loop_
_entity_poly.entity_id
_entity_poly.type
_entity_poly.pdbx_seq_one_letter_code
_entity_poly.pdbx_strand_id
1 'polypeptide(L)'
;LVDSDSYLDPQAYILRPDVVLTISKEILEEPTHYGRAKTAARAAIETLKSAGKEGRVKILEREWPWLDRMQKEVETMPDTEDEAWHAIKERIDITKIIPEDYGLT
;
A
#
# COMPACT_ATOMS: atom_id res chain seq x y z
N LEU A 1 -12.29 17.87 -13.37
CA LEU A 1 -10.97 18.25 -12.85
C LEU A 1 -10.06 17.04 -12.59
N VAL A 2 -10.58 15.87 -12.18
CA VAL A 2 -9.75 14.69 -11.85
C VAL A 2 -9.26 13.88 -13.07
N ASP A 3 -10.00 13.83 -14.19
CA ASP A 3 -9.62 12.94 -15.32
C ASP A 3 -8.32 13.34 -16.03
N SER A 4 -7.94 14.63 -16.01
CA SER A 4 -6.82 15.16 -16.80
C SER A 4 -5.49 14.49 -16.47
N ASP A 5 -5.21 14.26 -15.18
CA ASP A 5 -3.87 13.89 -14.73
C ASP A 5 -3.77 12.41 -14.33
N SER A 6 -4.91 11.77 -14.03
CA SER A 6 -4.99 10.38 -13.59
C SER A 6 -4.36 9.38 -14.57
N TYR A 7 -4.40 9.66 -15.89
CA TYR A 7 -3.77 8.79 -16.88
C TYR A 7 -2.24 8.89 -16.87
N LEU A 8 -1.69 10.06 -16.52
CA LEU A 8 -0.26 10.38 -16.68
C LEU A 8 0.57 10.04 -15.46
N ASP A 9 -0.05 9.89 -14.30
CA ASP A 9 0.62 9.67 -13.04
C ASP A 9 -0.06 8.56 -12.21
N PRO A 10 0.66 7.49 -11.82
CA PRO A 10 0.12 6.42 -10.99
C PRO A 10 -0.47 6.88 -9.65
N GLN A 11 0.09 7.92 -9.02
CA GLN A 11 -0.41 8.42 -7.74
C GLN A 11 -1.74 9.15 -7.94
N ALA A 12 -1.85 9.97 -8.99
CA ALA A 12 -3.10 10.62 -9.39
C ALA A 12 -4.18 9.58 -9.78
N TYR A 13 -3.79 8.48 -10.42
CA TYR A 13 -4.72 7.39 -10.75
C TYR A 13 -5.35 6.76 -9.50
N ILE A 14 -4.53 6.44 -8.49
CA ILE A 14 -5.00 5.84 -7.24
C ILE A 14 -5.95 6.78 -6.48
N LEU A 15 -5.79 8.09 -6.62
CA LEU A 15 -6.63 9.10 -5.97
C LEU A 15 -7.92 9.42 -6.75
N ARG A 16 -8.16 8.79 -7.91
CA ARG A 16 -9.42 8.95 -8.65
C ARG A 16 -10.59 8.45 -7.79
N PRO A 17 -11.71 9.19 -7.66
CA PRO A 17 -12.79 8.85 -6.72
C PRO A 17 -13.34 7.42 -6.84
N ASP A 18 -13.50 6.89 -8.06
CA ASP A 18 -13.94 5.51 -8.33
C ASP A 18 -12.89 4.48 -7.88
N VAL A 19 -11.61 4.76 -8.10
CA VAL A 19 -10.50 3.90 -7.68
C VAL A 19 -10.40 3.87 -6.16
N VAL A 20 -10.43 5.03 -5.52
CA VAL A 20 -10.43 5.16 -4.05
C VAL A 20 -11.60 4.40 -3.44
N LEU A 21 -12.80 4.56 -3.98
CA LEU A 21 -13.99 3.86 -3.48
C LEU A 21 -13.89 2.34 -3.65
N THR A 22 -13.24 1.87 -4.72
CA THR A 22 -13.01 0.44 -4.95
C THR A 22 -12.04 -0.11 -3.91
N ILE A 23 -10.88 0.52 -3.74
CA ILE A 23 -9.87 0.11 -2.76
C ILE A 23 -10.43 0.18 -1.33
N SER A 24 -11.22 1.22 -1.02
CA SER A 24 -11.83 1.39 0.30
C SER A 24 -12.74 0.23 0.68
N LYS A 25 -13.46 -0.36 -0.28
CA LYS A 25 -14.30 -1.54 -0.02
C LYS A 25 -13.45 -2.73 0.42
N GLU A 26 -12.34 -3.00 -0.28
CA GLU A 26 -11.42 -4.08 0.11
C GLU A 26 -10.81 -3.85 1.50
N ILE A 27 -10.44 -2.61 1.81
CA ILE A 27 -9.93 -2.25 3.14
C ILE A 27 -10.96 -2.59 4.21
N LEU A 28 -12.24 -2.27 4.00
CA LEU A 28 -13.29 -2.45 5.01
C LEU A 28 -13.59 -3.93 5.33
N GLU A 29 -13.26 -4.85 4.43
CA GLU A 29 -13.41 -6.30 4.68
C GLU A 29 -12.39 -6.84 5.70
N GLU A 30 -11.29 -6.13 5.93
CA GLU A 30 -10.26 -6.55 6.88
C GLU A 30 -10.58 -6.06 8.31
N PRO A 31 -10.67 -6.96 9.31
CA PRO A 31 -11.05 -6.58 10.67
C PRO A 31 -9.98 -5.80 11.43
N THR A 32 -8.69 -6.02 11.13
CA THR A 32 -7.59 -5.45 11.92
C THR A 32 -7.06 -4.14 11.33
N HIS A 33 -6.58 -3.22 12.17
CA HIS A 33 -6.00 -1.95 11.68
C HIS A 33 -4.74 -2.18 10.83
N TYR A 34 -3.85 -3.06 11.29
CA TYR A 34 -2.65 -3.44 10.53
C TYR A 34 -3.01 -4.16 9.21
N GLY A 35 -3.90 -5.15 9.26
CA GLY A 35 -4.36 -5.84 8.06
C GLY A 35 -4.97 -4.86 7.06
N ARG A 36 -5.76 -3.88 7.51
CA ARG A 36 -6.34 -2.84 6.63
C ARG A 36 -5.27 -2.08 5.86
N ALA A 37 -4.15 -1.73 6.50
CA ALA A 37 -3.03 -1.06 5.86
C ALA A 37 -2.33 -1.98 4.84
N LYS A 38 -2.09 -3.26 5.20
CA LYS A 38 -1.51 -4.27 4.29
C LYS A 38 -2.41 -4.50 3.07
N THR A 39 -3.72 -4.63 3.29
CA THR A 39 -4.74 -4.76 2.24
C THR A 39 -4.81 -3.53 1.34
N ALA A 40 -4.77 -2.32 1.91
CA ALA A 40 -4.72 -1.08 1.13
C ALA A 40 -3.51 -1.04 0.18
N ALA A 41 -2.32 -1.37 0.70
CA ALA A 41 -1.10 -1.41 -0.10
C ALA A 41 -1.19 -2.45 -1.24
N ARG A 42 -1.64 -3.66 -0.93
CA ARG A 42 -1.86 -4.73 -1.91
C ARG A 42 -2.84 -4.31 -3.01
N ALA A 43 -4.03 -3.85 -2.62
CA ALA A 43 -5.09 -3.45 -3.54
C ALA A 43 -4.67 -2.29 -4.46
N ALA A 44 -3.92 -1.31 -3.93
CA ALA A 44 -3.38 -0.22 -4.74
C ALA A 44 -2.38 -0.73 -5.80
N ILE A 45 -1.45 -1.61 -5.42
CA ILE A 45 -0.46 -2.17 -6.35
C ILE A 45 -1.15 -3.01 -7.43
N GLU A 46 -2.09 -3.88 -7.06
CA GLU A 46 -2.87 -4.69 -8.00
C GLU A 46 -3.68 -3.82 -8.96
N THR A 47 -4.34 -2.78 -8.45
CA THR A 47 -5.09 -1.81 -9.25
C THR A 47 -4.21 -1.12 -10.28
N LEU A 48 -3.03 -0.65 -9.88
CA LEU A 48 -2.06 -0.03 -10.79
C LEU A 48 -1.58 -1.02 -11.85
N LYS A 49 -1.23 -2.25 -11.46
CA LYS A 49 -0.76 -3.27 -12.40
C LYS A 49 -1.85 -3.66 -13.41
N SER A 50 -3.11 -3.81 -12.99
CA SER A 50 -4.24 -4.07 -13.90
C SER A 50 -4.46 -2.88 -14.82
N ALA A 51 -4.60 -1.67 -14.28
CA ALA A 51 -4.83 -0.46 -15.07
C ALA A 51 -3.69 -0.19 -16.06
N GLY A 52 -2.44 -0.42 -15.67
CA GLY A 52 -1.28 -0.27 -16.55
C GLY A 52 -1.26 -1.27 -17.70
N LYS A 53 -1.60 -2.54 -17.43
CA LYS A 53 -1.71 -3.58 -18.48
C LYS A 53 -2.85 -3.29 -19.46
N GLU A 54 -3.92 -2.71 -18.98
CA GLU A 54 -5.09 -2.31 -19.78
C GLU A 54 -4.92 -0.95 -20.48
N GLY A 55 -3.80 -0.26 -20.24
CA GLY A 55 -3.55 1.07 -20.79
C GLY A 55 -4.44 2.18 -20.22
N ARG A 56 -5.08 1.96 -19.06
CA ARG A 56 -5.88 2.96 -18.32
C ARG A 56 -5.04 3.96 -17.54
N VAL A 57 -3.78 3.63 -17.25
CA VAL A 57 -2.77 4.53 -16.67
C VAL A 57 -1.43 4.25 -17.33
N LYS A 58 -0.64 5.31 -17.56
CA LYS A 58 0.72 5.20 -18.07
C LYS A 58 1.67 4.82 -16.94
N ILE A 59 2.26 3.63 -17.05
CA ILE A 59 3.34 3.16 -16.17
C ILE A 59 4.59 3.02 -17.02
N LEU A 60 5.68 3.68 -16.63
CA LEU A 60 6.92 3.61 -17.40
C LEU A 60 7.52 2.21 -17.29
N GLU A 61 8.16 1.72 -18.34
CA GLU A 61 8.73 0.36 -18.38
C GLU A 61 9.64 0.07 -17.16
N ARG A 62 10.44 1.06 -16.76
CA ARG A 62 11.33 0.99 -15.59
C ARG A 62 10.62 0.90 -14.24
N GLU A 63 9.33 1.23 -14.16
CA GLU A 63 8.54 1.25 -12.92
C GLU A 63 7.86 -0.10 -12.64
N TRP A 64 7.68 -0.94 -13.67
CA TRP A 64 7.10 -2.28 -13.50
C TRP A 64 7.87 -3.17 -12.52
N PRO A 65 9.21 -3.28 -12.59
CA PRO A 65 9.96 -4.05 -11.60
C PRO A 65 9.80 -3.53 -10.17
N TRP A 66 9.57 -2.23 -9.98
CA TRP A 66 9.31 -1.65 -8.67
C TRP A 66 7.93 -2.05 -8.14
N LEU A 67 6.90 -2.08 -8.98
CA LEU A 67 5.57 -2.57 -8.60
C LEU A 67 5.62 -4.06 -8.20
N ASP A 68 6.36 -4.87 -8.96
CA ASP A 68 6.55 -6.29 -8.62
C ASP A 68 7.29 -6.48 -7.30
N ARG A 69 8.32 -5.67 -7.06
CA ARG A 69 9.07 -5.68 -5.80
C ARG A 69 8.20 -5.26 -4.62
N MET A 70 7.45 -4.17 -4.74
CA MET A 70 6.54 -3.70 -3.68
C MET A 70 5.45 -4.73 -3.39
N GLN A 71 4.89 -5.36 -4.42
CA GLN A 71 3.91 -6.44 -4.23
C GLN A 71 4.51 -7.57 -3.40
N LYS A 72 5.69 -8.06 -3.79
CA LYS A 72 6.38 -9.13 -3.07
C LYS A 72 6.69 -8.72 -1.62
N GLU A 73 7.17 -7.50 -1.41
CA GLU A 73 7.45 -7.00 -0.06
C GLU A 73 6.19 -7.00 0.81
N VAL A 74 5.06 -6.48 0.30
CA VAL A 74 3.76 -6.49 0.99
C VAL A 74 3.28 -7.91 1.29
N GLU A 75 3.39 -8.84 0.34
CA GLU A 75 3.01 -10.25 0.53
C GLU A 75 3.86 -10.95 1.59
N THR A 76 5.12 -10.53 1.78
CA THR A 76 6.03 -11.07 2.80
C THR A 76 5.97 -10.35 4.15
N MET A 77 5.20 -9.26 4.26
CA MET A 77 5.00 -8.59 5.55
C MET A 77 4.32 -9.55 6.54
N PRO A 78 4.55 -9.39 7.85
CA PRO A 78 3.84 -10.17 8.87
C PRO A 78 2.32 -10.08 8.73
N ASP A 79 1.59 -11.02 9.33
CA ASP A 79 0.13 -11.05 9.26
C ASP A 79 -0.51 -10.35 10.45
N THR A 80 0.24 -10.19 11.54
CA THR A 80 -0.23 -9.50 12.75
C THR A 80 0.58 -8.25 13.07
N GLU A 81 -0.07 -7.32 13.77
CA GLU A 81 0.57 -6.08 14.25
C GLU A 81 1.72 -6.36 15.22
N ASP A 82 1.58 -7.38 16.07
CA ASP A 82 2.59 -7.77 17.06
C ASP A 82 3.87 -8.29 16.37
N GLU A 83 3.73 -9.17 15.39
CA GLU A 83 4.87 -9.65 14.60
C GLU A 83 5.54 -8.52 13.81
N ALA A 84 4.74 -7.60 13.26
CA ALA A 84 5.25 -6.42 12.56
C ALA A 84 6.06 -5.51 13.50
N TRP A 85 5.55 -5.26 14.72
CA TRP A 85 6.26 -4.48 15.72
C TRP A 85 7.60 -5.12 16.08
N HIS A 86 7.63 -6.42 16.40
CA HIS A 86 8.87 -7.11 16.75
C HIS A 86 9.89 -7.08 15.60
N ALA A 87 9.45 -7.31 14.36
CA ALA A 87 10.32 -7.24 13.18
C ALA A 87 10.89 -5.83 12.94
N ILE A 88 10.14 -4.76 13.24
CA ILE A 88 10.59 -3.38 13.11
C ILE A 88 11.52 -3.01 14.28
N LYS A 89 11.17 -3.39 15.52
CA LYS A 89 11.91 -3.09 16.75
C LYS A 89 13.37 -3.55 16.67
N GLU A 90 13.64 -4.68 16.02
CA GLU A 90 15.00 -5.20 15.80
C GLU A 90 15.85 -4.35 14.83
N ARG A 91 15.21 -3.51 14.02
CA ARG A 91 15.85 -2.76 12.92
C ARG A 91 15.95 -1.26 13.19
N ILE A 92 15.32 -0.77 14.24
CA ILE A 92 15.27 0.66 14.59
C ILE A 92 16.05 0.94 15.87
N ASP A 93 16.54 2.17 15.98
CA ASP A 93 17.15 2.67 17.21
C ASP A 93 16.04 3.10 18.19
N ILE A 94 15.70 2.20 19.11
CA ILE A 94 14.61 2.41 20.08
C ILE A 94 14.87 3.61 21.00
N THR A 95 16.10 4.12 21.09
CA THR A 95 16.40 5.32 21.90
C THR A 95 15.88 6.62 21.27
N LYS A 96 15.49 6.58 19.99
CA LYS A 96 14.96 7.73 19.24
C LYS A 96 13.43 7.75 19.20
N ILE A 97 12.77 6.76 19.78
CA ILE A 97 11.32 6.58 19.76
C ILE A 97 10.87 6.31 21.20
N ILE A 98 9.66 6.75 21.55
CA ILE A 98 9.02 6.42 22.83
C ILE A 98 7.88 5.45 22.49
N PRO A 99 8.08 4.11 22.58
CA PRO A 99 7.07 3.12 22.19
C PRO A 99 5.75 3.26 22.93
N GLU A 100 5.80 3.73 24.18
CA GLU A 100 4.66 3.89 25.06
C GLU A 100 3.64 4.92 24.54
N ASP A 101 4.09 5.95 23.80
CA ASP A 101 3.21 6.93 23.14
C ASP A 101 2.30 6.29 22.09
N TYR A 102 2.68 5.11 21.58
CA TYR A 102 1.96 4.32 20.58
C TYR A 102 1.30 3.07 21.18
N GLY A 103 1.35 2.90 22.51
CA GLY A 103 0.83 1.72 23.19
C GLY A 103 1.66 0.44 22.98
N LEU A 104 2.93 0.58 22.61
CA LEU A 104 3.85 -0.52 22.33
C LEU A 104 4.81 -0.77 23.51
N THR A 105 5.24 -2.02 23.70
CA THR A 105 6.22 -2.45 24.72
C THR A 105 7.47 -3.05 24.12
#